data_AF-A0A3D0SB01-F1
#
_entry.id   AF-A0A3D0SB01-F1
#
_cell.length_a   1.000
_cell.length_b   1.000
_cell.length_c   1.000
_cell.angle_alpha   90.00
_cell.angle_beta   90.00
_cell.angle_gamma   90.00
#
_symmetry.space_group_name_H-M   'P 1'
#
loop_
_entity.id
_entity.type
_entity.pdbx_description
1 polymer ?
#
loop_
_entity_poly.entity_id
_entity_poly.type
_entity_poly.pdbx_seq_one_letter_code
_entity_poly.pdbx_strand_id
1 'polypeptide(L)'
;MAAKLTDEQVSSLFEELQEENDDIRESLEEFKEMSPEEQAEERLDDMEEGVSEFIGRLNASQKAIVKGYASQFTSTRALWLTYRQDFQQAAREMINNRAANPTFKQDFVALMTHPDKFRSDAFIKLRNDNTRIYAKMAEELFYTLDKKQKRKLISKIDDMIEDIEYLMSND
;
A
#
# COMPACT_ATOMS: atom_id res chain seq x y z
N MET A 1 -1.40 10.16 23.98
CA MET A 1 -0.78 11.29 23.27
C MET A 1 -1.83 12.15 22.56
N ALA A 2 -2.75 11.58 21.77
CA ALA A 2 -3.78 12.34 21.02
C ALA A 2 -4.64 13.33 21.85
N ALA A 3 -5.01 12.98 23.09
CA ALA A 3 -5.81 13.87 23.95
C ALA A 3 -5.10 15.17 24.38
N LYS A 4 -3.78 15.27 24.18
CA LYS A 4 -2.96 16.42 24.58
C LYS A 4 -2.54 17.31 23.41
N LEU A 5 -2.96 16.99 22.18
CA LEU A 5 -2.64 17.79 21.01
C LEU A 5 -3.29 19.17 21.12
N THR A 6 -2.51 20.22 20.80
CA THR A 6 -3.04 21.57 20.60
C THR A 6 -3.81 21.63 19.28
N ASP A 7 -4.72 22.58 19.13
CA ASP A 7 -5.47 22.72 17.87
C ASP A 7 -4.53 23.03 16.69
N GLU A 8 -3.43 23.74 16.93
CA GLU A 8 -2.38 23.98 15.94
C GLU A 8 -1.66 22.69 15.51
N GLN A 9 -1.32 21.81 16.47
CA GLN A 9 -0.74 20.50 16.16
C GLN A 9 -1.71 19.60 15.39
N VAL A 10 -3.01 19.70 15.68
CA VAL A 10 -4.03 18.97 14.93
C VAL A 10 -4.15 19.53 13.51
N SER A 11 -4.16 20.87 13.33
CA SER A 11 -4.20 21.48 11.99
C SER A 11 -2.99 21.08 11.16
N SER A 12 -1.77 21.26 11.70
CA SER A 12 -0.52 20.91 11.02
C SER A 12 -0.50 19.45 10.56
N LEU A 13 -0.90 18.52 11.43
CA LEU A 13 -0.97 17.10 11.07
C LEU A 13 -1.91 16.84 9.90
N PHE A 14 -3.11 17.42 9.91
CA PHE A 14 -4.09 17.18 8.84
C PHE A 14 -3.78 17.97 7.56
N GLU A 15 -3.01 19.05 7.64
CA GLU A 15 -2.44 19.74 6.48
C GLU A 15 -1.39 18.86 5.79
N GLU A 16 -0.44 18.29 6.54
CA GLU A 16 0.56 17.35 6.00
C GLU A 16 -0.11 16.12 5.37
N LEU A 17 -1.08 15.52 6.05
CA LEU A 17 -1.83 14.37 5.51
C LEU A 17 -2.64 14.72 4.25
N GLN A 18 -3.08 15.97 4.13
CA GLN A 18 -3.80 16.44 2.95
C GLN A 18 -2.85 16.67 1.78
N GLU A 19 -1.66 17.22 2.02
CA GLU A 19 -0.59 17.36 1.02
C GLU A 19 -0.23 15.98 0.42
N GLU A 20 -0.01 14.97 1.26
CA GLU A 20 0.22 13.60 0.78
C GLU A 20 -0.93 13.05 -0.09
N ASN A 21 -2.18 13.36 0.28
CA ASN A 21 -3.35 12.93 -0.50
C ASN A 21 -3.44 13.65 -1.85
N ASP A 22 -2.95 14.89 -1.93
CA ASP A 22 -2.94 15.71 -3.14
C ASP A 22 -1.89 15.17 -4.11
N ASP A 23 -0.69 14.82 -3.64
CA ASP A 23 0.36 14.16 -4.45
C ASP A 23 -0.16 12.84 -5.06
N ILE A 24 -0.86 12.02 -4.26
CA ILE A 24 -1.46 10.77 -4.74
C ILE A 24 -2.52 11.05 -5.81
N ARG A 25 -3.28 12.14 -5.67
CA ARG A 25 -4.34 12.51 -6.61
C ARG A 25 -3.74 13.03 -7.91
N GLU A 26 -2.71 13.86 -7.85
CA GLU A 26 -2.00 14.37 -9.02
C GLU A 26 -1.43 13.20 -9.83
N SER A 27 -0.72 12.27 -9.20
CA SER A 27 -0.21 11.09 -9.90
C SER A 27 -1.32 10.19 -10.49
N LEU A 28 -2.51 10.13 -9.85
CA LEU A 28 -3.68 9.45 -10.42
C LEU A 28 -4.30 10.17 -11.61
N GLU A 29 -4.19 11.50 -11.66
CA GLU A 29 -4.66 12.32 -12.77
C GLU A 29 -3.69 12.21 -13.95
N GLU A 30 -2.39 12.34 -13.71
CA GLU A 30 -1.33 12.10 -14.70
C GLU A 30 -1.48 10.72 -15.36
N PHE A 31 -1.65 9.67 -14.55
CA PHE A 31 -1.86 8.30 -15.08
C PHE A 31 -3.09 8.18 -15.98
N LYS A 32 -4.16 8.92 -15.70
CA LYS A 32 -5.39 8.89 -16.52
C LYS A 32 -5.24 9.64 -17.85
N GLU A 33 -4.34 10.61 -17.91
CA GLU A 33 -4.05 11.38 -19.11
C GLU A 33 -3.20 10.59 -20.11
N MET A 34 -2.47 9.57 -19.63
CA MET A 34 -1.72 8.64 -20.48
C MET A 34 -2.62 7.81 -21.39
N SER A 35 -2.08 7.44 -22.55
CA SER A 35 -2.71 6.51 -23.48
C SER A 35 -2.85 5.10 -22.85
N PRO A 36 -3.80 4.27 -23.34
CA PRO A 36 -3.93 2.89 -22.87
C PRO A 36 -2.63 2.07 -22.97
N GLU A 37 -1.82 2.33 -23.99
CA GLU A 37 -0.52 1.70 -24.21
C GLU A 37 0.51 2.12 -23.14
N GLU A 38 0.63 3.42 -22.87
CA GLU A 38 1.52 3.96 -21.83
C GLU A 38 1.13 3.44 -20.45
N GLN A 39 -0.17 3.44 -20.11
CA GLN A 39 -0.66 2.87 -18.86
C GLN A 39 -0.34 1.37 -18.72
N ALA A 40 -0.31 0.63 -19.83
CA ALA A 40 0.04 -0.79 -19.82
C ALA A 40 1.55 -1.01 -19.66
N GLU A 41 2.37 -0.12 -20.23
CA GLU A 41 3.82 -0.11 -20.07
C GLU A 41 4.22 0.24 -18.64
N GLU A 42 3.68 1.32 -18.05
CA GLU A 42 3.95 1.70 -16.67
C GLU A 42 3.58 0.58 -15.68
N ARG A 43 2.39 -0.03 -15.84
CA ARG A 43 2.00 -1.20 -15.02
C ARG A 43 2.97 -2.38 -15.15
N LEU A 44 3.51 -2.60 -16.36
CA LEU A 44 4.48 -3.67 -16.58
C LEU A 44 5.80 -3.33 -15.89
N ASP A 45 6.28 -2.10 -16.04
CA ASP A 45 7.54 -1.64 -15.46
C ASP A 45 7.49 -1.68 -13.93
N ASP A 46 6.42 -1.18 -13.31
CA ASP A 46 6.18 -1.28 -11.86
C ASP A 46 6.23 -2.72 -11.36
N MET A 47 5.60 -3.64 -12.10
CA MET A 47 5.60 -5.06 -11.73
C MET A 47 6.96 -5.72 -11.94
N GLU A 48 7.68 -5.37 -13.01
CA GLU A 48 9.05 -5.87 -13.23
C GLU A 48 10.00 -5.36 -12.14
N GLU A 49 9.91 -4.08 -11.77
CA GLU A 49 10.70 -3.47 -10.71
C GLU A 49 10.43 -4.17 -9.38
N GLY A 50 9.16 -4.28 -8.97
CA GLY A 50 8.77 -4.94 -7.73
C GLY A 50 9.22 -6.40 -7.66
N VAL A 51 9.14 -7.17 -8.75
CA VAL A 51 9.69 -8.53 -8.77
C VAL A 51 11.22 -8.51 -8.65
N SER A 52 11.88 -7.58 -9.32
CA SER A 52 13.34 -7.47 -9.32
C SER A 52 13.92 -7.11 -7.95
N GLU A 53 13.18 -6.41 -7.09
CA GLU A 53 13.61 -6.13 -5.71
C GLU A 53 13.79 -7.43 -4.89
N PHE A 54 12.95 -8.44 -5.15
CA PHE A 54 13.00 -9.72 -4.44
C PHE A 54 13.99 -10.70 -5.05
N ILE A 55 14.05 -10.81 -6.38
CA ILE A 55 14.85 -11.87 -7.03
C ILE A 55 16.07 -11.34 -7.78
N GLY A 56 16.24 -10.02 -7.88
CA GLY A 56 17.26 -9.37 -8.70
C GLY A 56 16.86 -9.24 -10.17
N ARG A 57 17.84 -8.94 -11.03
CA ARG A 57 17.62 -8.71 -12.47
C ARG A 57 16.85 -9.87 -13.12
N LEU A 58 15.80 -9.53 -13.87
CA LEU A 58 14.97 -10.47 -14.61
C LEU A 58 15.61 -10.87 -15.94
N ASN A 59 15.51 -12.16 -16.27
CA ASN A 59 15.82 -12.66 -17.62
C ASN A 59 14.59 -12.56 -18.55
N ALA A 60 14.79 -12.83 -19.84
CA ALA A 60 13.72 -12.71 -20.84
C ALA A 60 12.49 -13.60 -20.54
N SER A 61 12.69 -14.80 -20.00
CA SER A 61 11.58 -15.69 -19.62
C SER A 61 10.78 -15.12 -18.45
N GLN A 62 11.45 -14.52 -17.47
CA GLN A 62 10.82 -13.89 -16.31
C GLN A 62 10.04 -12.65 -16.70
N LYS A 63 10.60 -11.78 -17.55
CA LYS A 63 9.88 -10.61 -18.10
C LYS A 63 8.62 -11.04 -18.86
N ALA A 64 8.69 -12.12 -19.64
CA ALA A 64 7.52 -12.66 -20.32
C ALA A 64 6.43 -13.15 -19.36
N ILE A 65 6.81 -13.78 -18.24
CA ILE A 65 5.87 -14.15 -17.17
C ILE A 65 5.21 -12.89 -16.59
N VAL A 66 6.01 -11.90 -16.16
CA VAL A 66 5.48 -10.65 -15.57
C VAL A 66 4.50 -9.96 -16.53
N LYS A 67 4.85 -9.85 -17.81
CA LYS A 67 3.97 -9.30 -18.85
C LYS A 67 2.63 -10.04 -18.99
N GLY A 68 2.63 -11.37 -18.87
CA GLY A 68 1.40 -12.16 -18.89
C GLY A 68 0.45 -11.83 -17.74
N TYR A 69 0.99 -11.48 -16.57
CA TYR A 69 0.21 -11.13 -15.38
C TYR A 69 -0.14 -9.63 -15.30
N ALA A 70 0.70 -8.75 -15.83
CA ALA A 70 0.48 -7.29 -15.78
C ALA A 70 -0.83 -6.85 -16.44
N SER A 71 -1.26 -7.54 -17.50
CA SER A 71 -2.54 -7.27 -18.16
C SER A 71 -3.78 -7.62 -17.33
N GLN A 72 -3.62 -8.45 -16.30
CA GLN A 72 -4.71 -8.87 -15.40
C GLN A 72 -4.82 -7.96 -14.17
N PHE A 73 -3.75 -7.23 -13.86
CA PHE A 73 -3.68 -6.35 -12.70
C PHE A 73 -4.57 -5.13 -12.88
N THR A 74 -5.31 -4.77 -11.82
CA THR A 74 -6.13 -3.55 -11.81
C THR A 74 -5.72 -2.69 -10.64
N SER A 75 -5.34 -1.43 -10.89
CA SER A 75 -4.86 -0.53 -9.84
C SER A 75 -5.90 -0.33 -8.74
N THR A 76 -5.45 -0.39 -7.48
CA THR A 76 -6.26 -0.07 -6.31
C THR A 76 -6.03 1.36 -5.80
N ARG A 77 -5.14 2.13 -6.44
CA ARG A 77 -4.65 3.44 -5.94
C ARG A 77 -5.78 4.43 -5.66
N ALA A 78 -6.77 4.54 -6.55
CA ALA A 78 -7.92 5.42 -6.37
C ALA A 78 -8.79 5.01 -5.17
N LEU A 79 -9.07 3.72 -5.01
CA LEU A 79 -9.87 3.20 -3.89
C LEU A 79 -9.11 3.32 -2.55
N TRP A 80 -7.78 3.18 -2.59
CA TRP A 80 -6.92 3.41 -1.44
C TRP A 80 -6.90 4.87 -1.00
N LEU A 81 -6.87 5.82 -1.95
CA LEU A 81 -6.98 7.25 -1.67
C LEU A 81 -8.33 7.57 -0.98
N THR A 82 -9.44 7.07 -1.50
CA THR A 82 -10.76 7.24 -0.86
C THR A 82 -10.77 6.70 0.57
N TYR A 83 -10.27 5.48 0.77
CA TYR A 83 -10.12 4.89 2.10
C TYR A 83 -9.29 5.77 3.06
N ARG A 84 -8.15 6.32 2.59
CA ARG A 84 -7.31 7.23 3.39
C ARG A 84 -8.08 8.47 3.80
N GLN A 85 -8.76 9.11 2.86
CA GLN A 85 -9.52 10.33 3.12
C GLN A 85 -10.66 10.08 4.13
N ASP A 86 -11.42 9.00 3.97
CA ASP A 86 -12.51 8.65 4.88
C ASP A 86 -12.00 8.38 6.31
N PHE A 87 -10.90 7.64 6.43
CA PHE A 87 -10.26 7.37 7.72
C PHE A 87 -9.71 8.63 8.39
N GLN A 88 -9.01 9.48 7.63
CA GLN A 88 -8.43 10.73 8.15
C GLN A 88 -9.51 11.72 8.56
N GLN A 89 -10.60 11.83 7.79
CA GLN A 89 -11.74 12.67 8.14
C GLN A 89 -12.36 12.21 9.47
N ALA A 90 -12.59 10.90 9.64
CA ALA A 90 -13.11 10.36 10.90
C ALA A 90 -12.15 10.59 12.09
N ALA A 91 -10.83 10.47 11.86
CA ALA A 91 -9.83 10.79 12.87
C ALA A 91 -9.88 12.28 13.26
N ARG A 92 -9.98 13.18 12.28
CA ARG A 92 -10.06 14.63 12.49
C ARG A 92 -11.28 15.02 13.30
N GLU A 93 -12.45 14.51 12.92
CA GLU A 93 -13.71 14.76 13.64
C GLU A 93 -13.62 14.30 15.09
N MET A 94 -13.07 13.11 15.35
CA MET A 94 -12.93 12.61 16.70
C MET A 94 -11.95 13.43 17.54
N ILE A 95 -10.83 13.86 16.98
CA ILE A 95 -9.85 14.72 17.66
C ILE A 95 -10.42 16.12 17.93
N ASN A 96 -11.14 16.71 16.98
CA ASN A 96 -11.78 18.02 17.17
C ASN A 96 -12.85 17.99 18.27
N ASN A 97 -13.55 16.86 18.41
CA ASN A 97 -14.58 16.67 19.44
C ASN A 97 -14.05 16.04 20.74
N ARG A 98 -12.73 15.95 20.94
CA ARG A 98 -12.10 15.25 22.08
C ARG A 98 -12.56 15.74 23.45
N ALA A 99 -12.81 17.05 23.61
CA ALA A 99 -13.24 17.62 24.89
C ALA A 99 -14.69 17.28 25.25
N ALA A 100 -15.54 17.05 24.25
CA ALA A 100 -16.94 16.70 24.41
C ALA A 100 -17.18 15.18 24.49
N ASN A 101 -16.15 14.36 24.28
CA ASN A 101 -16.24 12.90 24.28
C ASN A 101 -15.63 12.29 25.56
N PRO A 102 -16.45 11.82 26.53
CA PRO A 102 -15.97 11.19 27.76
C PRO A 102 -15.18 9.88 27.53
N THR A 103 -15.44 9.18 26.42
CA THR A 103 -14.80 7.92 26.02
C THR A 103 -13.71 8.12 24.96
N PHE A 104 -13.28 9.36 24.69
CA PHE A 104 -12.35 9.71 23.61
C PHE A 104 -11.16 8.76 23.46
N LYS A 105 -10.46 8.41 24.56
CA LYS A 105 -9.29 7.53 24.49
C LYS A 105 -9.64 6.14 23.95
N GLN A 106 -10.77 5.58 24.39
CA GLN A 106 -11.22 4.26 23.95
C GLN A 106 -11.66 4.30 22.50
N ASP A 107 -12.44 5.32 22.12
CA ASP A 107 -12.91 5.50 20.75
C ASP A 107 -11.74 5.76 19.79
N PHE A 108 -10.75 6.54 20.23
CA PHE A 108 -9.53 6.81 19.47
C PHE A 108 -8.71 5.55 19.23
N VAL A 109 -8.50 4.74 20.27
CA VAL A 109 -7.85 3.42 20.11
C VAL A 109 -8.64 2.56 19.14
N ALA A 110 -9.97 2.47 19.29
CA ALA A 110 -10.81 1.66 18.42
C ALA A 110 -10.76 2.11 16.95
N LEU A 111 -10.67 3.41 16.68
CA LEU A 111 -10.47 3.92 15.32
C LEU A 111 -9.11 3.47 14.77
N MET A 112 -8.03 3.68 15.54
CA MET A 112 -6.66 3.40 15.10
C MET A 112 -6.38 1.89 14.93
N THR A 113 -7.05 1.03 15.70
CA THR A 113 -6.89 -0.43 15.61
C THR A 113 -7.85 -1.08 14.63
N HIS A 114 -8.85 -0.35 14.12
CA HIS A 114 -9.81 -0.86 13.14
C HIS A 114 -9.95 0.04 11.91
N PRO A 115 -8.84 0.48 11.27
CA PRO A 115 -8.91 1.32 10.08
C PRO A 115 -9.55 0.59 8.90
N ASP A 116 -9.49 -0.74 8.89
CA ASP A 116 -10.10 -1.61 7.88
C ASP A 116 -11.60 -1.37 7.68
N LYS A 117 -12.31 -0.81 8.68
CA LYS A 117 -13.73 -0.46 8.57
C LYS A 117 -14.04 0.62 7.52
N PHE A 118 -13.04 1.42 7.14
CA PHE A 118 -13.18 2.48 6.13
C PHE A 118 -12.89 1.98 4.72
N ARG A 119 -12.51 0.71 4.56
CA ARG A 119 -12.28 0.12 3.24
C ARG A 119 -13.61 -0.24 2.60
N SER A 120 -13.82 0.20 1.36
CA SER A 120 -14.98 -0.24 0.58
C SER A 120 -14.89 -1.72 0.22
N ASP A 121 -16.04 -2.38 0.05
CA ASP A 121 -16.11 -3.76 -0.45
C ASP A 121 -15.39 -3.91 -1.81
N ALA A 122 -15.48 -2.89 -2.65
CA ALA A 122 -14.78 -2.83 -3.93
C ALA A 122 -13.25 -2.85 -3.74
N PHE A 123 -12.72 -2.08 -2.78
CA PHE A 123 -11.29 -2.08 -2.48
C PHE A 123 -10.82 -3.44 -1.96
N ILE A 124 -11.58 -4.03 -1.03
CA ILE A 124 -11.26 -5.35 -0.46
C ILE A 124 -11.26 -6.42 -1.56
N LYS A 125 -12.30 -6.44 -2.39
CA LYS A 125 -12.41 -7.39 -3.51
C LYS A 125 -11.24 -7.24 -4.47
N LEU A 126 -10.95 -6.01 -4.92
CA LEU A 126 -9.91 -5.76 -5.92
C LEU A 126 -8.51 -6.08 -5.37
N ARG A 127 -8.25 -5.72 -4.11
CA ARG A 127 -7.01 -6.11 -3.42
C ARG A 127 -6.86 -7.63 -3.38
N ASN A 128 -7.90 -8.37 -3.01
CA ASN A 128 -7.86 -9.83 -2.97
C ASN A 128 -7.68 -10.46 -4.36
N ASP A 129 -8.27 -9.87 -5.40
CA ASP A 129 -8.07 -10.31 -6.79
C ASP A 129 -6.61 -10.11 -7.21
N ASN A 130 -6.03 -8.93 -6.96
CA ASN A 130 -4.63 -8.65 -7.23
C ASN A 130 -3.67 -9.54 -6.42
N THR A 131 -3.96 -9.80 -5.13
CA THR A 131 -3.16 -10.73 -4.33
C THR A 131 -3.10 -12.12 -4.95
N ARG A 132 -4.23 -12.61 -5.51
CA ARG A 132 -4.27 -13.90 -6.21
C ARG A 132 -3.46 -13.89 -7.51
N ILE A 133 -3.47 -12.78 -8.24
CA ILE A 133 -2.66 -12.57 -9.45
C ILE A 133 -1.16 -12.63 -9.09
N TYR A 134 -0.73 -11.85 -8.08
CA TYR A 134 0.66 -11.86 -7.62
C TYR A 134 1.10 -13.22 -7.11
N ALA A 135 0.25 -13.94 -6.37
CA ALA A 135 0.58 -15.27 -5.85
C ALA A 135 0.87 -16.27 -6.99
N LYS A 136 0.04 -16.27 -8.04
CA LYS A 136 0.26 -17.13 -9.22
C LYS A 136 1.51 -16.72 -10.00
N MET A 137 1.73 -15.42 -10.19
CA MET A 137 2.95 -14.92 -10.82
C MET A 137 4.21 -15.32 -10.05
N ALA A 138 4.18 -15.20 -8.71
CA ALA A 138 5.28 -15.59 -7.85
C ALA A 138 5.57 -17.10 -7.92
N GLU A 139 4.53 -17.94 -7.95
CA GLU A 139 4.67 -19.38 -8.15
C GLU A 139 5.36 -19.71 -9.48
N GLU A 140 4.93 -19.11 -10.60
CA GLU A 140 5.55 -19.34 -11.90
C GLU A 140 7.01 -18.87 -11.93
N LEU A 141 7.28 -17.67 -11.39
CA LEU A 141 8.64 -17.13 -11.29
C LEU A 141 9.56 -18.02 -10.46
N PHE A 142 9.05 -18.60 -9.36
CA PHE A 142 9.82 -19.47 -8.47
C PHE A 142 10.49 -20.64 -9.19
N TYR A 143 9.77 -21.27 -10.13
CA TYR A 143 10.31 -22.37 -10.94
C TYR A 143 11.38 -21.94 -11.95
N THR A 144 11.53 -20.64 -12.21
CA THR A 144 12.54 -20.09 -13.14
C THR A 144 13.82 -19.59 -12.48
N LEU A 145 13.86 -19.53 -11.14
CA LEU A 145 14.95 -18.88 -10.42
C LEU A 145 16.28 -19.62 -10.56
N ASP A 146 17.33 -18.89 -10.91
CA ASP A 146 18.70 -19.40 -10.84
C ASP A 146 19.26 -19.37 -9.40
N LYS A 147 20.48 -19.92 -9.20
CA LYS A 147 21.12 -19.97 -7.88
C LYS A 147 21.41 -18.59 -7.27
N LYS A 148 21.62 -17.55 -8.08
CA LYS A 148 21.86 -16.18 -7.60
C LYS A 148 20.54 -15.55 -7.17
N GLN A 149 19.50 -15.69 -7.99
CA GLN A 149 18.16 -15.17 -7.71
C GLN A 149 17.54 -15.83 -6.47
N LYS A 150 17.68 -17.16 -6.31
CA LYS A 150 17.27 -17.86 -5.08
C LYS A 150 17.93 -17.33 -3.82
N ARG A 151 19.24 -17.03 -3.87
CA ARG A 151 19.97 -16.45 -2.74
C ARG A 151 19.49 -15.03 -2.41
N LYS A 152 19.20 -14.22 -3.42
CA LYS A 152 18.66 -12.86 -3.22
C LYS A 152 17.27 -12.91 -2.58
N LEU A 153 16.41 -13.83 -3.04
CA LEU A 153 15.09 -14.05 -2.44
C LEU A 153 15.18 -14.45 -0.97
N ILE A 154 16.03 -15.42 -0.63
CA ILE A 154 16.25 -15.85 0.77
C ILE A 154 16.73 -14.66 1.61
N SER A 155 17.74 -13.92 1.16
CA SER A 155 18.22 -12.73 1.86
C SER A 155 17.12 -11.69 2.08
N LYS A 156 16.26 -11.44 1.09
CA LYS A 156 15.15 -10.49 1.25
C LYS A 156 14.13 -10.97 2.29
N ILE A 157 13.90 -12.28 2.40
CA ILE A 157 13.04 -12.88 3.41
C ILE A 157 13.68 -12.77 4.80
N ASP A 158 14.98 -13.04 4.91
CA ASP A 158 15.73 -12.92 6.16
C ASP A 158 15.70 -11.46 6.66
N ASP A 159 15.96 -10.49 5.79
CA ASP A 159 15.86 -9.05 6.12
C ASP A 159 14.46 -8.69 6.67
N MET A 160 13.39 -9.21 6.05
CA MET A 160 12.02 -8.97 6.51
C MET A 160 11.71 -9.62 7.85
N ILE A 161 12.29 -10.80 8.14
CA ILE A 161 12.15 -11.47 9.44
C ILE A 161 12.84 -10.62 10.51
N GLU A 162 14.05 -10.15 10.25
CA GLU A 162 14.80 -9.28 11.16
C GLU A 162 14.04 -7.98 11.47
N ASP A 163 13.46 -7.34 10.44
CA ASP A 163 12.63 -6.14 10.60
C ASP A 163 11.42 -6.41 11.52
N ILE A 164 10.73 -7.54 11.33
CA ILE A 164 9.57 -7.92 12.15
C ILE A 164 9.99 -8.25 13.59
N GLU A 165 11.08 -8.99 13.78
CA GLU A 165 11.63 -9.31 15.11
C GLU A 165 12.05 -8.03 15.85
N TYR A 166 12.64 -7.07 15.15
CA TYR A 166 12.96 -5.75 15.71
C TYR A 166 11.70 -4.98 16.13
N LEU A 167 10.65 -4.99 15.31
CA LEU A 167 9.38 -4.34 15.65
C LEU A 167 8.68 -5.01 16.84
N MET A 168 8.77 -6.34 16.96
CA MET A 168 8.19 -7.10 18.07
C MET A 168 8.99 -6.99 19.39
N SER A 169 10.30 -6.72 19.32
CA SER A 169 11.17 -6.61 20.50
C SER A 169 11.23 -5.21 21.10
N ASN A 170 10.64 -4.21 20.44
CA ASN A 170 10.51 -2.84 20.94
C ASN A 170 9.16 -2.56 21.64
N ASP A 171 8.48 -3.61 22.13
CA ASP A 171 7.37 -3.55 23.09
C ASP A 171 7.82 -3.78 24.54
#